data_AF-A0A1V9YN02-F1
#
_entry.id   AF-A0A1V9YN02-F1
#
_cell.length_a   1.000
_cell.length_b   1.000
_cell.length_c   1.000
_cell.angle_alpha   90.00
_cell.angle_beta   90.00
_cell.angle_gamma   90.00
#
_symmetry.space_group_name_H-M   'P 1'
#
loop_
_entity.id
_entity.type
_entity.pdbx_description
1 polymer ?
#
loop_
_entity_poly.entity_id
_entity_poly.type
_entity_poly.pdbx_seq_one_letter_code
_entity_poly.pdbx_strand_id
1 'polypeptide(L)'
;PHILVLDEPTNFLDRDSLGALANAIKEFGGGVVLISHHREFTDALAIETWNVVAGQLSIEGQVPEDKTKIEQKDAEESVDAFGNKVVTKVKRKLTRKEIKAKLKAKKDAEKRGEYYSDSDLDGMDD
;
A
#
# COMPACT_ATOMS: atom_id res chain seq x y z
N PRO A 1 16.12 -9.24 1.57
CA PRO A 1 14.75 -9.57 1.11
C PRO A 1 13.83 -8.39 1.42
N HIS A 2 12.92 -8.01 0.52
CA HIS A 2 12.04 -6.84 0.73
C HIS A 2 10.75 -7.19 1.47
N ILE A 3 10.29 -8.44 1.32
CA ILE A 3 9.06 -8.96 1.92
C ILE A 3 9.34 -10.37 2.47
N LEU A 4 8.81 -10.65 3.66
CA LEU A 4 8.81 -11.96 4.30
C LEU A 4 7.36 -12.43 4.46
N VAL A 5 7.05 -13.66 4.06
CA VAL A 5 5.72 -14.27 4.24
C VAL A 5 5.89 -15.48 5.17
N LEU A 6 5.17 -15.49 6.28
CA LEU A 6 5.24 -16.53 7.30
C LEU A 6 3.87 -17.19 7.43
N ASP A 7 3.82 -18.51 7.19
CA ASP A 7 2.62 -19.32 7.36
C ASP A 7 2.77 -20.22 8.60
N GLU A 8 1.93 -19.97 9.60
CA GLU A 8 1.92 -20.63 10.91
C GLU A 8 3.31 -20.75 11.58
N PRO A 9 4.06 -19.64 11.74
CA PRO A 9 5.43 -19.69 12.27
C PRO A 9 5.48 -19.93 13.78
N THR A 10 4.34 -19.89 14.48
CA THR A 10 4.25 -20.14 15.93
C THR A 10 4.22 -21.63 16.26
N ASN A 11 4.13 -22.50 15.25
CA ASN A 11 4.01 -23.93 15.47
C ASN A 11 5.30 -24.51 16.08
N PHE A 12 5.13 -25.40 17.05
CA PHE A 12 6.24 -26.03 17.79
C PHE A 12 7.19 -25.07 18.52
N LEU A 13 6.84 -23.79 18.68
CA LEU A 13 7.63 -22.83 19.44
C LEU A 13 7.26 -22.86 20.92
N ASP A 14 8.28 -22.85 21.78
CA ASP A 14 8.10 -22.52 23.18
C ASP A 14 7.98 -21.01 23.38
N ARG A 15 7.71 -20.59 24.62
CA ARG A 15 7.48 -19.18 24.95
C ARG A 15 8.69 -18.29 24.64
N ASP A 16 9.90 -18.81 24.87
CA ASP A 16 11.14 -18.05 24.66
C ASP A 16 11.40 -17.87 23.16
N SER A 17 11.21 -18.92 22.36
CA SER A 17 11.33 -18.87 20.90
C SER A 17 10.26 -17.99 20.26
N LEU A 18 9.04 -18.01 20.79
CA LEU A 18 7.96 -17.12 20.34
C LEU A 18 8.32 -15.65 20.58
N GLY A 19 8.89 -15.34 21.75
CA GLY A 19 9.40 -14.00 22.05
C GLY A 19 10.55 -13.58 21.14
N ALA A 20 11.49 -14.48 20.85
CA ALA A 20 12.59 -14.24 19.92
C ALA A 20 12.08 -13.95 18.50
N LEU A 21 11.11 -14.73 18.01
CA LEU A 21 10.47 -14.50 16.71
C LEU A 21 9.75 -13.15 16.65
N ALA A 22 9.00 -12.81 17.70
CA ALA A 22 8.32 -11.52 17.80
C ALA A 22 9.31 -10.35 17.70
N ASN A 23 10.45 -10.43 18.39
CA ASN A 23 11.49 -9.41 18.32
C ASN A 23 12.13 -9.33 16.93
N ALA A 24 12.43 -10.48 16.32
CA ALA A 24 12.98 -10.54 14.97
C ALA A 24 12.05 -9.91 13.92
N ILE A 25 10.74 -10.13 14.02
CA ILE A 25 9.74 -9.51 13.14
C ILE A 25 9.71 -7.99 13.32
N LYS A 26 9.80 -7.49 14.57
CA LYS A 26 9.82 -6.04 14.86
C LYS A 26 11.08 -5.34 14.36
N GLU A 27 12.22 -6.01 14.40
CA GLU A 27 13.51 -5.47 13.92
C GLU A 27 13.71 -5.63 12.41
N PHE A 28 12.87 -6.43 11.75
CA PHE A 28 12.97 -6.65 10.32
C PHE A 28 12.62 -5.38 9.54
N GLY A 29 13.60 -4.79 8.85
CA GLY A 29 13.42 -3.57 8.07
C GLY A 29 12.68 -3.71 6.74
N GLY A 30 11.97 -4.82 6.51
CA GLY A 30 11.17 -5.08 5.32
C GLY A 30 9.70 -5.33 5.67
N GLY A 31 8.87 -5.60 4.66
CA GLY A 31 7.47 -5.95 4.88
C GLY A 31 7.33 -7.38 5.42
N VAL A 32 6.43 -7.61 6.38
CA VAL A 32 6.11 -8.95 6.87
C VAL A 32 4.63 -9.22 6.69
N VAL A 33 4.30 -10.33 6.06
CA VAL A 33 2.94 -10.90 5.99
C VAL A 33 2.93 -12.14 6.87
N LEU A 34 2.07 -12.13 7.88
CA LEU A 34 1.97 -13.20 8.87
C LEU A 34 0.59 -13.85 8.78
N ILE A 35 0.56 -15.17 8.66
CA ILE A 35 -0.65 -15.99 8.72
C ILE A 35 -0.51 -16.88 9.95
N SER A 36 -1.41 -16.73 10.92
CA SER A 36 -1.45 -17.62 12.08
C SER A 36 -2.83 -17.63 12.73
N HIS A 37 -3.20 -18.75 13.35
CA HIS A 37 -4.36 -18.87 14.22
C HIS A 37 -4.14 -18.31 15.64
N HIS A 38 -2.92 -17.93 16.02
CA HIS A 38 -2.60 -17.44 17.36
C HIS A 38 -2.85 -15.93 17.52
N ARG A 39 -4.11 -15.56 17.85
CA ARG A 39 -4.58 -14.16 17.90
C ARG A 39 -3.72 -13.22 18.76
N GLU A 40 -3.32 -13.64 19.96
CA GLU A 40 -2.52 -12.79 20.85
C GLU A 40 -1.14 -12.44 20.26
N PHE A 41 -0.62 -13.30 19.38
CA PHE A 41 0.67 -13.08 18.73
C PHE A 41 0.52 -12.18 17.52
N THR A 42 -0.50 -12.42 16.69
CA THR A 42 -0.80 -11.58 15.53
C THR A 42 -1.20 -10.18 15.96
N ASP A 43 -2.03 -10.02 16.98
CA ASP A 43 -2.52 -8.71 17.45
C ASP A 43 -1.40 -7.87 18.08
N ALA A 44 -0.38 -8.52 18.66
CA ALA A 44 0.78 -7.84 19.24
C ALA A 44 1.82 -7.36 18.21
N LEU A 45 1.76 -7.88 16.97
CA LEU A 45 2.76 -7.63 15.92
C LEU A 45 2.18 -6.94 14.68
N ALA A 46 0.93 -7.23 14.34
CA ALA A 46 0.29 -6.73 13.14
C ALA A 46 -0.09 -5.26 13.31
N ILE A 47 0.31 -4.46 12.32
CA ILE A 47 -0.10 -3.06 12.19
C ILE A 47 -1.47 -2.98 11.50
N GLU A 48 -1.71 -3.91 10.59
CA GLU A 48 -2.93 -4.04 9.80
C GLU A 48 -3.31 -5.53 9.73
N THR A 49 -4.58 -5.83 9.93
CA THR A 49 -5.13 -7.19 9.98
C THR A 49 -6.11 -7.39 8.83
N TRP A 50 -5.89 -8.46 8.07
CA TRP A 50 -6.67 -8.80 6.88
C TRP A 50 -7.58 -9.99 7.20
N ASN A 51 -8.86 -9.71 7.42
CA ASN A 51 -9.87 -10.71 7.76
C ASN A 51 -10.54 -11.21 6.49
N VAL A 52 -10.41 -12.50 6.19
CA VAL A 52 -11.09 -13.14 5.06
C VAL A 52 -12.23 -14.01 5.57
N VAL A 53 -13.47 -13.60 5.30
CA VAL A 53 -14.69 -14.31 5.70
C VAL A 53 -15.55 -14.57 4.48
N ALA A 54 -15.90 -15.84 4.22
CA ALA A 54 -16.73 -16.23 3.08
C ALA A 54 -16.24 -15.69 1.72
N GLY A 55 -14.92 -15.62 1.52
CA GLY A 55 -14.29 -15.07 0.31
C GLY A 55 -14.30 -13.54 0.21
N GLN A 56 -14.78 -12.84 1.24
CA GLN A 56 -14.73 -11.39 1.34
C GLN A 56 -13.58 -10.96 2.26
N LEU A 57 -12.80 -9.97 1.82
CA LEU A 57 -11.70 -9.40 2.59
C LEU A 57 -12.16 -8.10 3.28
N SER A 58 -11.98 -8.01 4.59
CA SER A 58 -12.09 -6.78 5.37
C SER A 58 -10.76 -6.46 6.04
N ILE A 59 -10.37 -5.19 6.00
CA ILE A 59 -9.08 -4.73 6.54
C ILE A 59 -9.35 -3.90 7.79
N GLU A 60 -8.65 -4.23 8.87
CA GLU A 60 -8.73 -3.56 10.16
C GLU A 60 -7.34 -3.07 10.59
N GLY A 61 -7.29 -1.95 11.32
CA GLY A 61 -6.03 -1.30 11.71
C GLY A 61 -5.73 -0.05 10.88
N GLN A 62 -4.73 0.72 11.33
CA GLN A 62 -4.23 1.88 10.61
C GLN A 62 -2.73 1.74 10.51
N VAL A 63 -2.22 1.69 9.29
CA VAL A 63 -0.79 1.94 9.05
C VAL A 63 -0.50 3.36 9.55
N PRO A 64 0.39 3.53 10.54
CA PRO A 64 0.88 4.85 10.92
C PRO A 64 1.35 5.55 9.65
N GLU A 65 0.95 6.81 9.43
CA GLU A 65 1.46 7.60 8.31
C GLU A 65 2.96 7.90 8.52
N ASP A 66 3.82 6.89 8.33
CA ASP A 66 5.25 7.09 8.29
C ASP A 66 5.57 7.82 6.99
N LYS A 67 5.96 9.09 7.14
CA LYS A 67 6.41 10.01 6.09
C LYS A 67 7.77 9.60 5.49
N THR A 68 8.14 8.34 5.57
CA THR A 68 9.23 7.82 4.75
C THR A 68 8.69 7.66 3.36
N LYS A 69 8.79 8.75 2.58
CA LYS A 69 8.83 8.70 1.13
C LYS A 69 9.72 7.52 0.75
N ILE A 70 9.12 6.42 0.31
CA ILE A 70 9.82 5.51 -0.58
C ILE A 70 10.02 6.37 -1.82
N GLU A 71 11.19 7.01 -1.92
CA GLU A 71 11.66 7.55 -3.18
C GLU A 71 11.73 6.34 -4.11
N GLN A 72 10.66 6.14 -4.87
CA GLN A 72 10.72 5.38 -6.10
C GLN A 72 11.79 6.09 -6.91
N LYS A 73 12.99 5.53 -6.95
CA LYS A 73 14.00 5.93 -7.93
C LYS A 73 13.30 5.89 -9.28
N ASP A 74 13.17 7.07 -9.86
CA ASP A 74 12.59 7.26 -11.18
C ASP A 74 13.25 6.30 -12.17
N ALA A 75 12.41 5.78 -13.06
CA ALA A 75 12.66 4.78 -14.07
C ALA A 75 14.08 4.85 -14.69
N GLU A 76 14.75 3.70 -14.76
CA GLU A 76 15.86 3.52 -15.70
C GLU A 76 15.31 3.68 -17.13
N GLU A 77 15.82 4.66 -17.87
CA GLU A 77 15.72 4.70 -19.33
C GLU A 77 16.47 3.47 -19.86
N SER A 78 15.72 2.42 -20.21
CA SER A 78 16.26 1.37 -21.09
C SER A 78 15.85 1.68 -22.52
N VAL A 79 16.87 1.72 -23.39
CA VAL A 79 16.70 1.79 -24.84
C VAL A 79 16.67 0.36 -25.37
N ASP A 80 15.59 -0.01 -26.05
CA ASP A 80 15.54 -1.29 -26.77
C ASP A 80 16.58 -1.32 -27.89
N ALA A 81 17.03 -2.53 -28.26
CA ALA A 81 18.08 -2.79 -29.26
C ALA A 81 17.83 -2.19 -30.66
N PHE A 82 16.64 -1.63 -30.92
CA PHE A 82 16.25 -0.97 -32.17
C PHE A 82 16.11 0.56 -32.07
N GLY A 83 16.49 1.18 -30.95
CA GLY A 83 16.66 2.64 -30.85
C GLY A 83 15.40 3.49 -30.76
N ASN A 84 14.22 2.89 -30.53
CA ASN A 84 12.96 3.63 -30.36
C ASN A 84 12.70 3.96 -28.88
N LYS A 85 12.33 5.22 -28.58
CA LYS A 85 11.88 5.65 -27.24
C LYS A 85 10.42 5.24 -27.01
N VAL A 86 10.17 4.21 -26.21
CA VAL A 86 8.83 3.88 -25.71
C VAL A 86 8.64 4.57 -24.37
N VAL A 87 7.86 5.66 -24.35
CA VAL A 87 7.45 6.33 -23.10
C VAL A 87 6.19 5.66 -22.58
N THR A 88 6.34 4.64 -21.74
CA THR A 88 5.23 4.12 -20.93
C THR A 88 4.98 5.11 -19.79
N LYS A 89 4.07 6.07 -20.03
CA LYS A 89 3.53 6.92 -18.96
C LYS A 89 2.69 6.05 -18.01
N VAL A 90 3.27 5.58 -16.93
CA VAL A 90 2.50 4.97 -15.84
C VAL A 90 1.69 6.10 -15.19
N LYS A 91 0.35 6.03 -15.28
CA LYS A 91 -0.56 7.01 -14.67
C LYS A 91 -0.37 6.98 -13.15
N ARG A 92 0.18 8.06 -12.58
CA ARG A 92 0.27 8.26 -11.13
C ARG A 92 -1.16 8.32 -10.55
N LYS A 93 -1.53 7.36 -9.70
CA LYS A 93 -2.80 7.43 -8.95
C LYS A 93 -2.76 8.65 -8.03
N LEU A 94 -3.77 9.52 -8.14
CA LEU A 94 -3.91 10.74 -7.33
C LEU A 94 -4.20 10.36 -5.87
N THR A 95 -3.59 11.05 -4.91
CA THR A 95 -3.84 10.80 -3.49
C THR A 95 -5.24 11.30 -3.10
N ARG A 96 -5.84 10.74 -2.03
CA ARG A 96 -7.19 11.14 -1.54
C ARG A 96 -7.32 12.66 -1.31
N LYS A 97 -6.24 13.33 -0.90
CA LYS A 97 -6.21 14.79 -0.69
C LYS A 97 -6.29 15.55 -2.01
N GLU A 98 -5.59 15.07 -3.04
CA GLU A 98 -5.59 15.67 -4.38
C GLU A 98 -6.92 15.42 -5.11
N ILE A 99 -7.50 14.23 -4.96
CA ILE A 99 -8.85 13.90 -5.48
C ILE A 99 -9.87 14.87 -4.88
N LYS A 100 -9.88 15.07 -3.55
CA LYS A 100 -10.81 15.98 -2.88
C LYS A 100 -10.59 17.45 -3.29
N ALA A 101 -9.35 17.87 -3.49
CA ALA A 101 -9.02 19.21 -3.95
C ALA A 101 -9.53 19.47 -5.38
N LYS A 102 -9.32 18.52 -6.30
CA LYS A 102 -9.84 18.61 -7.68
C LYS A 102 -11.37 18.57 -7.73
N LEU A 103 -12.01 17.75 -6.91
CA LEU A 103 -13.48 17.70 -6.83
C LEU A 103 -14.08 19.02 -6.30
N LYS A 104 -13.40 19.66 -5.35
CA LYS A 104 -13.78 20.99 -4.86
C LYS A 104 -13.59 22.05 -5.95
N ALA A 105 -12.45 22.02 -6.66
CA ALA A 105 -12.18 22.93 -7.77
C ALA A 105 -13.23 22.83 -8.88
N LYS A 106 -13.68 21.61 -9.21
CA LYS A 106 -14.79 21.39 -10.17
C LYS A 106 -16.08 22.07 -9.71
N LYS A 107 -16.50 21.84 -8.47
CA LYS A 107 -17.72 22.45 -7.91
C LYS A 107 -17.66 23.98 -7.88
N ASP A 108 -16.48 24.54 -7.63
CA ASP A 108 -16.28 25.98 -7.61
C ASP A 108 -16.24 26.58 -9.03
N ALA A 109 -15.73 25.84 -10.03
CA ALA A 109 -15.78 26.24 -11.44
C ALA A 109 -17.20 26.17 -12.03
N GLU A 110 -17.97 25.13 -11.69
CA GLU A 110 -19.37 24.99 -12.10
C GLU A 110 -20.23 26.13 -11.56
N LYS A 111 -20.00 26.55 -10.30
CA LYS A 111 -20.66 27.72 -9.70
C LYS A 111 -20.28 29.04 -10.36
N ARG A 112 -19.10 29.12 -11.00
CA ARG A 112 -18.65 30.28 -11.77
C ARG A 112 -19.09 30.22 -13.24
N GLY A 113 -19.82 29.19 -13.65
CA GLY A 113 -20.32 29.03 -15.02
C GLY A 113 -19.25 28.63 -16.04
N GLU A 114 -18.09 28.14 -15.60
CA GLU A 114 -17.04 27.61 -16.49
C GLU A 114 -17.33 26.14 -16.83
N TYR A 115 -17.25 25.80 -18.13
CA TYR A 115 -17.45 24.43 -18.63
C TYR A 115 -16.21 23.57 -18.37
N TYR A 116 -16.40 22.44 -17.68
CA TYR A 116 -15.33 21.49 -17.34
C TYR A 116 -15.47 20.23 -18.19
N SER A 117 -14.41 19.84 -18.92
CA SER A 117 -14.46 18.71 -19.85
C SER A 117 -14.21 17.37 -19.15
N ASP A 118 -14.81 16.28 -19.64
CA ASP A 118 -14.63 14.93 -19.07
C ASP A 118 -13.18 14.43 -19.17
N SER A 119 -12.41 14.94 -20.13
CA SER A 119 -10.97 14.69 -20.25
C SER A 119 -10.15 15.21 -19.07
N ASP A 120 -10.67 16.18 -18.30
CA ASP A 120 -10.00 16.73 -17.11
C ASP A 120 -10.18 15.83 -15.86
N LEU A 121 -11.03 14.80 -15.95
CA LEU A 121 -11.32 13.84 -14.88
C LEU A 121 -10.46 12.58 -14.94
N ASP A 122 -9.59 12.44 -15.95
CA ASP A 122 -8.77 11.26 -16.12
C ASP A 122 -7.81 11.10 -14.92
N GLY A 123 -7.97 9.99 -14.18
CA GLY A 123 -7.25 9.69 -12.92
C GLY A 123 -8.06 9.84 -11.62
N MET A 124 -9.38 10.08 -11.69
CA MET A 124 -10.30 10.05 -10.52
C MET A 124 -10.93 8.66 -10.26
N ASP A 125 -10.46 7.59 -10.89
CA ASP A 125 -10.99 6.25 -10.65
C ASP A 125 -10.53 5.66 -9.30
N ASP A 126 -11.48 5.03 -8.59
CA ASP A 126 -11.36 4.40 -7.25
C ASP A 126 -10.18 3.39 -7.13
#